data_AF-A0A3D4AMI1-F1
#
_entry.id   AF-A0A3D4AMI1-F1
#
_cell.length_a   1.000
_cell.length_b   1.000
_cell.length_c   1.000
_cell.angle_alpha   90.00
_cell.angle_beta   90.00
_cell.angle_gamma   90.00
#
_symmetry.space_group_name_H-M   'P 1'
#
loop_
_entity.id
_entity.type
_entity.pdbx_description
1 polymer ?
#
loop_
_entity_poly.entity_id
_entity_poly.type
_entity_poly.pdbx_seq_one_letter_code
_entity_poly.pdbx_strand_id
1 'polypeptide(L)'
;MKELIYSKPNNLSMPLCNIVDKGVVSGSVAAQDNVIAGCQPRAQMIYNMAIAKEPYITKDMLDIANKLDTTMVGLEYSIKTASSIKKKIERLTNAALLSGEAPKQDYAYVAELGDLIRYTELVQHDEMADKVRKTVLLLVEKGYILYEIDNKYLNHKGRYKSVHLNVLSPSGQTFEIQIHSQETLKAYHVTHKLYEEWRKPETSIARKAVLHAIIRNTYDKLPLPTGIYQLKNYKRAI
;
A
#
# COMPACT_ATOMS: atom_id res chain seq x y z
N MET A 1 -32.10 3.03 -49.16
CA MET A 1 -31.44 4.32 -48.84
C MET A 1 -32.32 5.09 -47.87
N LYS A 2 -32.00 5.06 -46.57
CA LYS A 2 -32.35 6.07 -45.56
C LYS A 2 -31.43 5.83 -44.35
N GLU A 3 -31.01 6.93 -43.76
CA GLU A 3 -29.73 7.19 -43.08
C GLU A 3 -29.43 6.36 -41.81
N LEU A 4 -28.15 6.01 -41.66
CA LEU A 4 -27.57 5.53 -40.40
C LEU A 4 -27.44 6.70 -39.41
N ILE A 5 -28.11 6.59 -38.26
CA ILE A 5 -27.83 7.40 -37.09
C ILE A 5 -26.91 6.58 -36.17
N TYR A 6 -25.65 6.99 -36.08
CA TYR A 6 -24.67 6.45 -35.15
C TYR A 6 -25.08 6.77 -33.71
N SER A 7 -25.57 5.76 -32.98
CA SER A 7 -25.65 5.79 -31.52
C SER A 7 -24.33 5.28 -30.94
N LYS A 8 -23.69 6.11 -30.11
CA LYS A 8 -22.44 5.81 -29.39
C LYS A 8 -22.59 4.54 -28.52
N PRO A 9 -21.65 3.59 -28.53
CA PRO A 9 -21.50 2.64 -27.44
C PRO A 9 -20.27 3.05 -26.61
N ASN A 10 -20.47 3.71 -25.48
CA ASN A 10 -19.45 3.77 -24.42
C ASN A 10 -20.15 3.66 -23.06
N ASN A 11 -20.86 2.56 -22.88
CA ASN A 11 -21.15 2.00 -21.56
C ASN A 11 -20.31 0.74 -21.43
N LEU A 12 -19.04 0.91 -21.05
CA LEU A 12 -18.29 -0.15 -20.38
C LEU A 12 -18.94 -0.32 -19.00
N SER A 13 -20.01 -1.12 -18.99
CA SER A 13 -20.57 -1.72 -17.79
C SER A 13 -19.44 -2.49 -17.10
N MET A 14 -18.89 -1.89 -16.04
CA MET A 14 -18.04 -2.62 -15.11
C MET A 14 -18.88 -3.75 -14.51
N PRO A 15 -18.38 -5.00 -14.47
CA PRO A 15 -19.11 -6.06 -13.79
C PRO A 15 -19.20 -5.70 -12.31
N LEU A 16 -20.40 -5.30 -11.88
CA LEU A 16 -20.80 -5.28 -10.48
C LEU A 16 -20.73 -6.72 -9.98
N CYS A 17 -19.62 -7.07 -9.34
CA CYS A 17 -19.52 -8.30 -8.57
C CYS A 17 -20.36 -8.13 -7.31
N ASN A 18 -21.66 -8.43 -7.43
CA ASN A 18 -22.54 -8.60 -6.28
C ASN A 18 -22.19 -9.94 -5.62
N ILE A 19 -21.40 -9.88 -4.55
CA ILE A 19 -21.33 -10.97 -3.57
C ILE A 19 -21.85 -10.38 -2.26
N VAL A 20 -23.15 -10.55 -2.02
CA VAL A 20 -23.77 -10.24 -0.73
C VAL A 20 -23.82 -11.53 0.06
N ASP A 21 -22.76 -11.80 0.83
CA ASP A 21 -22.69 -12.87 1.82
C ASP A 21 -21.98 -12.30 3.05
N LYS A 22 -22.70 -11.51 3.88
CA LYS A 22 -22.15 -10.67 4.98
C LYS A 22 -20.70 -10.24 4.71
N GLY A 23 -20.52 -9.58 3.56
CA GLY A 23 -19.26 -9.56 2.82
C GLY A 23 -18.13 -8.88 3.60
N VAL A 24 -16.92 -9.38 3.40
CA VAL A 24 -15.69 -8.68 3.76
C VAL A 24 -15.76 -7.28 3.17
N VAL A 25 -15.75 -6.26 4.02
CA VAL A 25 -15.76 -4.86 3.59
C VAL A 25 -14.31 -4.43 3.35
N SER A 26 -13.87 -4.52 2.10
CA SER A 26 -12.57 -4.01 1.66
C SER A 26 -12.70 -2.79 0.76
N GLY A 27 -11.71 -1.90 0.78
CA GLY A 27 -11.65 -0.71 -0.07
C GLY A 27 -12.79 0.30 0.11
N SER A 28 -13.61 0.16 1.15
CA SER A 28 -14.85 0.93 1.31
C SER A 28 -14.61 2.43 1.54
N VAL A 29 -13.47 2.81 2.11
CA VAL A 29 -13.09 4.23 2.25
C VAL A 29 -12.78 4.83 0.88
N ALA A 30 -12.05 4.11 0.03
CA ALA A 30 -11.78 4.55 -1.33
C ALA A 30 -13.06 4.60 -2.17
N ALA A 31 -14.03 3.72 -1.95
CA ALA A 31 -15.32 3.76 -2.65
C ALA A 31 -16.07 5.11 -2.46
N GLN A 32 -15.79 5.85 -1.39
CA GLN A 32 -16.34 7.18 -1.12
C GLN A 32 -15.44 8.34 -1.64
N ASP A 33 -14.19 8.05 -2.00
CA ASP A 33 -13.18 9.00 -2.50
C ASP A 33 -12.38 8.33 -3.64
N ASN A 34 -13.07 8.03 -4.76
CA ASN A 34 -12.49 7.30 -5.89
C ASN A 34 -12.27 8.14 -7.16
N VAL A 35 -12.48 9.46 -7.12
CA VAL A 35 -12.30 10.34 -8.27
C VAL A 35 -11.04 11.19 -8.12
N ILE A 36 -10.02 10.94 -8.95
CA ILE A 36 -8.77 11.69 -8.96
C ILE A 36 -8.96 12.97 -9.78
N ALA A 37 -9.67 13.95 -9.22
CA ALA A 37 -10.01 15.19 -9.90
C ALA A 37 -8.76 16.03 -10.26
N GLY A 38 -8.75 16.56 -11.49
CA GLY A 38 -7.66 17.37 -12.02
C GLY A 38 -6.51 16.57 -12.63
N CYS A 39 -6.61 15.23 -12.65
CA CYS A 39 -5.67 14.37 -13.38
C CYS A 39 -6.19 13.97 -14.76
N GLN A 40 -5.29 13.53 -15.63
CA GLN A 40 -5.61 12.99 -16.94
C GLN A 40 -6.52 11.76 -16.81
N PRO A 41 -7.47 11.54 -17.75
CA PRO A 41 -8.38 10.40 -17.70
C PRO A 41 -7.67 9.04 -17.57
N ARG A 42 -6.46 8.92 -18.14
CA ARG A 42 -5.63 7.72 -18.05
C ARG A 42 -5.24 7.37 -16.61
N ALA A 43 -5.00 8.35 -15.75
CA ALA A 43 -4.71 8.13 -14.34
C ALA A 43 -5.92 7.50 -13.62
N GLN A 44 -7.12 8.00 -13.90
CA GLN A 44 -8.36 7.43 -13.37
C GLN A 44 -8.59 6.00 -13.88
N MET A 45 -8.31 5.72 -15.16
CA MET A 45 -8.42 4.36 -15.70
C MET A 45 -7.51 3.37 -14.98
N ILE A 46 -6.25 3.74 -14.71
CA ILE A 46 -5.31 2.89 -13.97
C ILE A 46 -5.81 2.62 -12.56
N TYR A 47 -6.31 3.65 -11.89
CA TYR A 47 -6.86 3.51 -10.55
C TYR A 47 -8.11 2.63 -10.52
N ASN A 48 -9.02 2.77 -11.49
CA ASN A 48 -10.19 1.89 -11.62
C ASN A 48 -9.81 0.43 -11.88
N MET A 49 -8.73 0.17 -12.63
CA MET A 49 -8.21 -1.19 -12.82
C MET A 49 -7.72 -1.79 -11.50
N ALA A 50 -7.05 -1.01 -10.64
CA ALA A 50 -6.67 -1.47 -9.31
C ALA A 50 -7.90 -1.78 -8.45
N ILE A 51 -8.90 -0.88 -8.42
CA ILE A 51 -10.17 -1.09 -7.70
C ILE A 51 -10.86 -2.39 -8.14
N ALA A 52 -10.93 -2.66 -9.44
CA ALA A 52 -11.58 -3.85 -9.97
C ALA A 52 -10.84 -5.16 -9.62
N LYS A 53 -9.52 -5.10 -9.43
CA LYS A 53 -8.69 -6.28 -9.10
C LYS A 53 -8.60 -6.55 -7.60
N GLU A 54 -8.81 -5.54 -6.76
CA GLU A 54 -8.64 -5.63 -5.31
C GLU A 54 -9.46 -6.75 -4.64
N PRO A 55 -10.75 -6.99 -4.96
CA PRO A 55 -11.54 -8.03 -4.28
C PRO A 55 -10.97 -9.44 -4.44
N TYR A 56 -10.38 -9.73 -5.61
CA TYR A 56 -9.73 -11.02 -5.88
C TYR A 56 -8.46 -11.19 -5.05
N ILE A 57 -7.65 -10.13 -4.95
CA ILE A 57 -6.43 -10.13 -4.13
C ILE A 57 -6.81 -10.23 -2.65
N THR A 58 -7.86 -9.54 -2.20
CA THR A 58 -8.36 -9.60 -0.82
C THR A 58 -8.78 -11.00 -0.43
N LYS A 59 -9.48 -11.73 -1.32
CA LYS A 59 -9.83 -13.13 -1.09
C LYS A 59 -8.59 -14.00 -0.86
N ASP A 60 -7.55 -13.81 -1.67
CA ASP A 60 -6.29 -14.54 -1.49
C ASP A 60 -5.57 -14.15 -0.20
N MET A 61 -5.54 -12.87 0.15
CA MET A 61 -4.90 -12.37 1.36
C MET A 61 -5.58 -12.93 2.62
N LEU A 62 -6.91 -13.03 2.61
CA LEU A 62 -7.68 -13.64 3.70
C LEU A 62 -7.43 -15.16 3.81
N ASP A 63 -7.34 -15.86 2.69
CA ASP A 63 -6.98 -17.30 2.68
C ASP A 63 -5.56 -17.53 3.25
N ILE A 64 -4.60 -16.70 2.84
CA ILE A 64 -3.24 -16.72 3.38
C ILE A 64 -3.26 -16.47 4.89
N ALA A 65 -3.94 -15.41 5.33
CA ALA A 65 -3.99 -15.07 6.75
C ALA A 65 -4.61 -16.19 7.59
N ASN A 66 -5.71 -16.78 7.10
CA ASN A 66 -6.35 -17.92 7.75
C ASN A 66 -5.43 -19.15 7.86
N LYS A 67 -4.68 -19.48 6.79
CA LYS A 67 -3.71 -20.59 6.81
C LYS A 67 -2.56 -20.37 7.77
N LEU A 68 -2.19 -19.12 8.01
CA LEU A 68 -1.09 -18.74 8.88
C LEU A 68 -1.52 -18.40 10.30
N ASP A 69 -2.81 -18.45 10.62
CA ASP A 69 -3.36 -17.97 11.90
C ASP A 69 -2.92 -16.51 12.19
N THR A 70 -3.01 -15.67 11.16
CA THR A 70 -2.74 -14.22 11.22
C THR A 70 -4.03 -13.46 10.88
N THR A 71 -4.00 -12.13 10.93
CA THR A 71 -5.19 -11.31 10.68
C THR A 71 -4.91 -10.19 9.70
N MET A 72 -5.74 -10.04 8.67
CA MET A 72 -5.75 -8.83 7.84
C MET A 72 -6.57 -7.74 8.54
N VAL A 73 -5.95 -6.60 8.84
CA VAL A 73 -6.58 -5.47 9.53
C VAL A 73 -6.67 -4.24 8.63
N GLY A 74 -7.68 -3.40 8.87
CA GLY A 74 -7.87 -2.15 8.13
C GLY A 74 -8.22 -2.37 6.66
N LEU A 75 -8.95 -3.44 6.33
CA LEU A 75 -9.36 -3.77 4.97
C LEU A 75 -10.18 -2.66 4.30
N GLU A 76 -10.91 -1.86 5.07
CA GLU A 76 -11.61 -0.67 4.57
C GLU A 76 -10.66 0.34 3.88
N TYR A 77 -9.37 0.30 4.21
CA TYR A 77 -8.28 1.09 3.62
C TYR A 77 -7.40 0.32 2.63
N SER A 78 -7.85 -0.86 2.17
CA SER A 78 -7.07 -1.71 1.26
C SER A 78 -6.79 -1.04 -0.09
N ILE A 79 -7.59 -0.04 -0.46
CA ILE A 79 -7.39 0.81 -1.63
C ILE A 79 -7.04 2.22 -1.16
N LYS A 80 -5.99 2.81 -1.77
CA LYS A 80 -5.60 4.19 -1.52
C LYS A 80 -6.64 5.15 -2.07
N THR A 81 -7.11 6.08 -1.24
CA THR A 81 -8.12 7.06 -1.68
C THR A 81 -7.58 8.03 -2.74
N ALA A 82 -8.46 8.58 -3.58
CA ALA A 82 -8.11 9.51 -4.65
C ALA A 82 -7.43 10.77 -4.10
N SER A 83 -7.92 11.31 -2.98
CA SER A 83 -7.28 12.44 -2.30
C SER A 83 -5.85 12.11 -1.85
N SER A 84 -5.61 10.88 -1.41
CA SER A 84 -4.28 10.40 -0.99
C SER A 84 -3.35 10.17 -2.19
N ILE A 85 -3.88 9.70 -3.32
CA ILE A 85 -3.15 9.57 -4.58
C ILE A 85 -2.70 10.95 -5.06
N LYS A 86 -3.60 11.94 -5.10
CA LYS A 86 -3.29 13.32 -5.51
C LYS A 86 -2.17 13.94 -4.69
N LYS A 87 -2.26 13.88 -3.35
CA LYS A 87 -1.19 14.35 -2.44
C LYS A 87 0.14 13.64 -2.69
N LYS A 88 0.11 12.36 -3.08
CA LYS A 88 1.32 11.60 -3.39
C LYS A 88 1.93 12.04 -4.72
N ILE A 89 1.11 12.28 -5.75
CA ILE A 89 1.54 12.85 -7.03
C ILE A 89 2.19 14.22 -6.82
N GLU A 90 1.52 15.14 -6.13
CA GLU A 90 2.05 16.48 -5.83
C GLU A 90 3.43 16.41 -5.15
N ARG A 91 3.57 15.52 -4.16
CA ARG A 91 4.83 15.31 -3.46
C ARG A 91 5.93 14.76 -4.36
N LEU A 92 5.63 13.80 -5.23
CA LEU A 92 6.60 13.22 -6.17
C LEU A 92 7.02 14.24 -7.23
N THR A 93 6.07 15.02 -7.74
CA THR A 93 6.33 16.15 -8.65
C THR A 93 7.24 17.18 -7.99
N ASN A 94 6.95 17.61 -6.76
CA ASN A 94 7.79 18.56 -6.04
C ASN A 94 9.19 18.01 -5.79
N ALA A 95 9.31 16.72 -5.45
CA ALA A 95 10.61 16.08 -5.25
C ALA A 95 11.45 16.07 -6.55
N ALA A 96 10.84 15.73 -7.69
CA ALA A 96 11.49 15.77 -9.00
C ALA A 96 11.98 17.18 -9.36
N LEU A 97 11.13 18.20 -9.16
CA LEU A 97 11.50 19.59 -9.40
C LEU A 97 12.68 20.03 -8.53
N LEU A 98 12.66 19.67 -7.24
CA LEU A 98 13.76 19.99 -6.31
C LEU A 98 15.06 19.26 -6.64
N SER A 99 15.00 18.09 -7.29
CA SER A 99 16.18 17.37 -7.77
C SER A 99 16.62 17.78 -9.18
N GLY A 100 15.96 18.76 -9.80
CA GLY A 100 16.25 19.21 -11.17
C GLY A 100 15.78 18.24 -12.26
N GLU A 101 14.91 17.29 -11.92
CA GLU A 101 14.32 16.33 -12.85
C GLU A 101 12.98 16.86 -13.41
N ALA A 102 12.67 16.49 -14.65
CA ALA A 102 11.36 16.77 -15.23
C ALA A 102 10.29 15.87 -14.55
N PRO A 103 9.20 16.44 -13.99
CA PRO A 103 8.12 15.64 -13.44
C PRO A 103 7.48 14.73 -14.48
N LYS A 104 7.16 13.50 -14.06
CA LYS A 104 6.38 12.59 -14.88
C LYS A 104 4.95 13.10 -15.06
N GLN A 105 4.28 12.56 -16.07
CA GLN A 105 2.83 12.71 -16.19
C GLN A 105 2.14 11.98 -15.02
N ASP A 106 0.99 12.49 -14.59
CA ASP A 106 0.23 11.96 -13.45
C ASP A 106 -0.10 10.47 -13.57
N TYR A 107 -0.52 10.00 -14.75
CA TYR A 107 -0.82 8.59 -14.99
C TYR A 107 0.41 7.69 -14.83
N ALA A 108 1.61 8.19 -15.13
CA ALA A 108 2.85 7.44 -14.94
C ALA A 108 3.14 7.29 -13.45
N TYR A 109 2.96 8.35 -12.67
CA TYR A 109 3.03 8.23 -11.21
C TYR A 109 2.02 7.20 -10.70
N VAL A 110 0.74 7.29 -11.10
CA VAL A 110 -0.30 6.34 -10.66
C VAL A 110 0.04 4.90 -11.05
N ALA A 111 0.55 4.65 -12.26
CA ALA A 111 0.96 3.32 -12.69
C ALA A 111 2.10 2.73 -11.85
N GLU A 112 3.03 3.56 -11.40
CA GLU A 112 4.20 3.15 -10.61
C GLU A 112 3.92 3.09 -9.10
N LEU A 113 2.73 3.52 -8.64
CA LEU A 113 2.34 3.43 -7.24
C LEU A 113 2.08 1.97 -6.85
N GLY A 114 3.09 1.32 -6.28
CA GLY A 114 2.96 -0.03 -5.72
C GLY A 114 1.98 -0.15 -4.55
N ASP A 115 1.54 0.95 -3.94
CA ASP A 115 0.62 1.01 -2.80
C ASP A 115 -0.78 1.54 -3.18
N LEU A 116 -1.20 1.43 -4.45
CA LEU A 116 -2.61 1.66 -4.81
C LEU A 116 -3.52 0.68 -4.08
N ILE A 117 -3.10 -0.59 -4.01
CA ILE A 117 -3.66 -1.61 -3.14
C ILE A 117 -2.62 -1.89 -2.05
N ARG A 118 -3.06 -1.91 -0.79
CA ARG A 118 -2.19 -2.13 0.36
C ARG A 118 -2.90 -2.89 1.46
N TYR A 119 -2.34 -4.00 1.90
CA TYR A 119 -2.83 -4.76 3.04
C TYR A 119 -1.96 -4.54 4.28
N THR A 120 -2.55 -4.76 5.46
CA THR A 120 -1.81 -4.86 6.72
C THR A 120 -2.07 -6.22 7.33
N GLU A 121 -1.05 -7.05 7.40
CA GLU A 121 -1.09 -8.36 8.06
C GLU A 121 -0.57 -8.20 9.50
N LEU A 122 -1.41 -8.56 10.47
CA LEU A 122 -1.09 -8.56 11.89
C LEU A 122 -0.60 -9.95 12.30
N VAL A 123 0.60 -9.99 12.86
CA VAL A 123 1.28 -11.23 13.29
C VAL A 123 1.71 -11.15 14.76
N GLN A 124 1.97 -12.30 15.37
CA GLN A 124 2.63 -12.34 16.68
C GLN A 124 4.05 -11.78 16.58
N HIS A 125 4.48 -11.04 17.61
CA HIS A 125 5.71 -10.27 17.56
C HIS A 125 6.92 -11.12 17.17
N ASP A 126 7.20 -12.17 17.94
CA ASP A 126 8.36 -13.04 17.73
C ASP A 126 8.24 -13.96 16.51
N GLU A 127 7.05 -14.10 15.94
CA GLU A 127 6.84 -14.92 14.74
C GLU A 127 7.00 -14.10 13.46
N MET A 128 7.17 -12.77 13.52
CA MET A 128 7.16 -11.89 12.35
C MET A 128 8.07 -12.35 11.22
N ALA A 129 9.32 -12.71 11.53
CA ALA A 129 10.26 -13.14 10.51
C ALA A 129 9.85 -14.48 9.86
N ASP A 130 9.26 -15.40 10.63
CA ASP A 130 8.74 -16.67 10.12
C ASP A 130 7.47 -16.46 9.28
N LYS A 131 6.52 -15.67 9.77
CA LYS A 131 5.28 -15.34 9.04
C LYS A 131 5.57 -14.65 7.72
N VAL A 132 6.52 -13.70 7.66
CA VAL A 132 6.93 -13.11 6.38
C VAL A 132 7.36 -14.18 5.37
N ARG A 133 8.20 -15.14 5.78
CA ARG A 133 8.66 -16.21 4.89
C ARG A 133 7.49 -17.08 4.42
N LYS A 134 6.58 -17.43 5.32
CA LYS A 134 5.40 -18.24 5.01
C LYS A 134 4.39 -17.50 4.13
N THR A 135 4.14 -16.22 4.36
CA THR A 135 3.33 -15.34 3.50
C THR A 135 3.90 -15.32 2.09
N VAL A 136 5.22 -15.15 1.95
CA VAL A 136 5.91 -15.19 0.64
C VAL A 136 5.72 -16.54 -0.05
N LEU A 137 5.87 -17.66 0.66
CA LEU A 137 5.70 -19.00 0.07
C LEU A 137 4.27 -19.19 -0.46
N LEU A 138 3.26 -18.87 0.34
CA LEU A 138 1.85 -19.01 -0.05
C LEU A 138 1.45 -18.07 -1.20
N LEU A 139 2.03 -16.87 -1.25
CA LEU A 139 1.89 -15.96 -2.40
C LEU A 139 2.43 -16.62 -3.68
N VAL A 140 3.63 -17.18 -3.64
CA VAL A 140 4.24 -17.84 -4.80
C VAL A 140 3.44 -19.06 -5.24
N GLU A 141 2.93 -19.87 -4.31
CA GLU A 141 2.04 -21.00 -4.61
C GLU A 141 0.75 -20.57 -5.33
N LYS A 142 0.25 -19.38 -5.03
CA LYS A 142 -0.90 -18.76 -5.71
C LYS A 142 -0.53 -18.05 -7.03
N GLY A 143 0.71 -18.14 -7.48
CA GLY A 143 1.20 -17.54 -8.73
C GLY A 143 1.60 -16.07 -8.63
N TYR A 144 1.69 -15.51 -7.43
CA TYR A 144 2.15 -14.15 -7.22
C TYR A 144 3.68 -14.06 -7.33
N ILE A 145 4.16 -12.90 -7.76
CA ILE A 145 5.58 -12.59 -7.93
C ILE A 145 5.97 -11.60 -6.84
N LEU A 146 6.68 -12.08 -5.81
CA LEU A 146 7.36 -11.18 -4.87
C LEU A 146 8.49 -10.45 -5.60
N TYR A 147 8.53 -9.13 -5.53
CA TYR A 147 9.63 -8.35 -6.12
C TYR A 147 10.40 -7.48 -5.13
N GLU A 148 9.90 -7.29 -3.92
CA GLU A 148 10.65 -6.59 -2.87
C GLU A 148 10.30 -7.11 -1.47
N ILE A 149 11.32 -7.28 -0.63
CA ILE A 149 11.21 -7.34 0.84
C ILE A 149 11.99 -6.14 1.37
N ASP A 150 11.30 -5.26 2.10
CA ASP A 150 11.89 -4.14 2.80
C ASP A 150 11.72 -4.32 4.30
N ASN A 151 12.73 -4.92 4.92
CA ASN A 151 12.82 -5.12 6.35
C ASN A 151 13.35 -3.83 7.01
N LYS A 152 12.43 -3.02 7.53
CA LYS A 152 12.74 -1.72 8.14
C LYS A 152 13.60 -1.85 9.41
N TYR A 153 13.64 -3.02 10.05
CA TYR A 153 14.49 -3.26 11.22
C TYR A 153 15.98 -3.21 10.89
N LEU A 154 16.37 -3.45 9.62
CA LEU A 154 17.76 -3.37 9.17
C LEU A 154 18.27 -1.93 9.08
N ASN A 155 17.38 -0.94 9.07
CA ASN A 155 17.77 0.46 9.19
C ASN A 155 17.89 0.84 10.67
N HIS A 156 19.09 0.70 11.24
CA HIS A 156 19.37 1.06 12.65
C HIS A 156 19.17 2.54 12.97
N LYS A 157 19.19 3.42 11.97
CA LYS A 157 18.85 4.85 12.10
C LYS A 157 17.39 5.15 11.75
N GLY A 158 16.62 4.10 11.47
CA GLY A 158 15.22 4.16 11.10
C GLY A 158 14.35 4.66 12.24
N ARG A 159 13.24 5.25 11.87
CA ARG A 159 12.22 5.84 12.76
C ARG A 159 10.87 5.14 12.60
N TYR A 160 10.90 3.91 12.10
CA TYR A 160 9.75 3.09 11.77
C TYR A 160 10.21 1.64 11.65
N LYS A 161 9.44 0.70 12.21
CA LYS A 161 9.73 -0.73 12.21
C LYS A 161 8.49 -1.51 11.73
N SER A 162 8.70 -2.31 10.70
CA SER A 162 7.78 -3.29 10.10
C SER A 162 8.55 -4.04 9.00
N VAL A 163 7.92 -5.02 8.37
CA VAL A 163 8.41 -5.58 7.10
C VAL A 163 7.40 -5.29 6.02
N HIS A 164 7.84 -4.75 4.89
CA HIS A 164 6.98 -4.53 3.72
C HIS A 164 7.33 -5.54 2.64
N LEU A 165 6.30 -6.07 1.99
CA LEU A 165 6.41 -6.87 0.78
C LEU A 165 5.78 -6.11 -0.36
N ASN A 166 6.48 -6.02 -1.49
CA ASN A 166 5.86 -5.59 -2.73
C ASN A 166 5.72 -6.77 -3.68
N VAL A 167 4.50 -6.94 -4.19
CA VAL A 167 4.05 -8.15 -4.85
C VAL A 167 3.34 -7.79 -6.14
N LEU A 168 3.55 -8.58 -7.20
CA LEU A 168 2.82 -8.52 -8.46
C LEU A 168 1.84 -9.70 -8.52
N SER A 169 0.56 -9.41 -8.71
CA SER A 169 -0.48 -10.43 -8.85
C SER A 169 -0.41 -11.16 -10.21
N PRO A 170 -0.98 -12.37 -10.33
CA PRO A 170 -1.13 -13.06 -11.61
C PRO A 170 -1.87 -12.22 -12.68
N SER A 171 -2.73 -11.29 -12.25
CA SER A 171 -3.46 -10.37 -13.12
C SER A 171 -2.68 -9.09 -13.46
N GLY A 172 -1.39 -9.02 -13.12
CA GLY A 172 -0.50 -7.91 -13.43
C GLY A 172 -0.72 -6.66 -12.57
N GLN A 173 -1.30 -6.79 -11.37
CA GLN A 173 -1.47 -5.68 -10.43
C GLN A 173 -0.42 -5.73 -9.34
N THR A 174 0.33 -4.64 -9.18
CA THR A 174 1.23 -4.48 -8.03
C THR A 174 0.45 -4.06 -6.79
N PHE A 175 0.88 -4.53 -5.62
CA PHE A 175 0.34 -4.14 -4.32
C PHE A 175 1.40 -4.31 -3.22
N GLU A 176 1.17 -3.63 -2.09
CA GLU A 176 2.01 -3.71 -0.90
C GLU A 176 1.31 -4.54 0.20
N ILE A 177 2.08 -5.33 0.93
CA ILE A 177 1.67 -5.95 2.19
C ILE A 177 2.57 -5.41 3.29
N GLN A 178 1.99 -4.80 4.32
CA GLN A 178 2.72 -4.35 5.50
C GLN A 178 2.50 -5.34 6.63
N ILE A 179 3.57 -6.00 7.06
CA ILE A 179 3.55 -6.96 8.14
C ILE A 179 3.89 -6.22 9.43
N HIS A 180 2.90 -6.18 10.31
CA HIS A 180 2.97 -5.53 11.60
C HIS A 180 2.73 -6.55 12.72
N SER A 181 3.44 -6.39 13.83
CA SER A 181 3.04 -6.93 15.12
C SER A 181 2.17 -5.93 15.87
N GLN A 182 1.51 -6.38 16.95
CA GLN A 182 0.67 -5.50 17.77
C GLN A 182 1.45 -4.30 18.33
N GLU A 183 2.73 -4.49 18.67
CA GLU A 183 3.64 -3.47 19.17
C GLU A 183 3.96 -2.43 18.09
N THR A 184 4.33 -2.89 16.90
CA THR A 184 4.64 -1.97 15.78
C THR A 184 3.41 -1.24 15.27
N LEU A 185 2.22 -1.87 15.30
CA LEU A 185 0.97 -1.22 14.92
C LEU A 185 0.55 -0.15 15.94
N LYS A 186 0.72 -0.43 17.25
CA LYS A 186 0.53 0.58 18.31
C LYS A 186 1.49 1.76 18.13
N ALA A 187 2.78 1.50 17.88
CA ALA A 187 3.76 2.54 17.61
C ALA A 187 3.39 3.37 16.38
N TYR A 188 2.90 2.73 15.31
CA TYR A 188 2.40 3.41 14.12
C TYR A 188 1.25 4.36 14.46
N HIS A 189 0.21 3.89 15.15
CA HIS A 189 -0.93 4.74 15.51
C HIS A 189 -0.53 5.95 16.37
N VAL A 190 0.41 5.78 17.31
CA VAL A 190 0.92 6.88 18.14
C VAL A 190 1.73 7.88 17.31
N THR A 191 2.52 7.40 16.34
CA THR A 191 3.50 8.23 15.63
C THR A 191 3.00 8.78 14.30
N HIS A 192 1.91 8.25 13.73
CA HIS A 192 1.48 8.59 12.37
C HIS A 192 1.19 10.08 12.19
N LYS A 193 0.42 10.69 13.10
CA LYS A 193 0.13 12.14 13.03
C LYS A 193 1.39 13.00 13.20
N LEU A 194 2.31 12.57 14.06
CA LEU A 194 3.61 13.24 14.25
C LEU A 194 4.46 13.15 13.00
N TYR A 195 4.42 12.01 12.30
CA TYR A 195 5.10 11.83 11.03
C TYR A 195 4.48 12.69 9.91
N GLU A 196 3.15 12.75 9.84
CA GLU A 196 2.44 13.60 8.88
C GLU A 196 2.74 15.10 9.10
N GLU A 197 2.95 15.52 10.35
CA GLU A 197 3.48 16.87 10.64
C GLU A 197 4.96 16.97 10.23
N TRP A 198 5.80 16.06 10.70
CA TRP A 198 7.25 16.08 10.46
C TRP A 198 7.63 16.16 8.98
N ARG A 199 6.87 15.48 8.11
CA ARG A 199 7.17 15.39 6.68
C ARG A 199 6.78 16.63 5.87
N LYS A 200 6.00 17.55 6.45
CA LYS A 200 5.54 18.76 5.74
C LYS A 200 6.70 19.70 5.42
N PRO A 201 6.75 20.30 4.23
CA PRO A 201 7.75 21.33 3.91
C PRO A 201 7.73 22.49 4.90
N GLU A 202 6.54 22.90 5.34
CA GLU A 202 6.29 24.09 6.17
C GLU A 202 6.69 23.89 7.64
N THR A 203 6.91 22.65 8.09
CA THR A 203 7.33 22.38 9.47
C THR A 203 8.78 22.81 9.67
N SER A 204 8.99 23.68 10.65
CA SER A 204 10.30 24.26 10.97
C SER A 204 11.34 23.19 11.31
N ILE A 205 12.62 23.51 11.08
CA ILE A 205 13.75 22.59 11.36
C ILE A 205 13.76 22.15 12.83
N ALA A 206 13.58 23.10 13.76
CA ALA A 206 13.53 22.81 15.19
C ALA A 206 12.36 21.86 15.53
N ARG A 207 11.17 22.08 14.96
CA ARG A 207 10.02 21.20 15.18
C ARG A 207 10.25 19.82 14.56
N LYS A 208 10.85 19.74 13.37
CA LYS A 208 11.23 18.47 12.74
C LYS A 208 12.20 17.68 13.62
N ALA A 209 13.18 18.32 14.25
CA ALA A 209 14.09 17.64 15.17
C ALA A 209 13.36 17.03 16.38
N VAL A 210 12.44 17.78 17.00
CA VAL A 210 11.63 17.31 18.13
C VAL A 210 10.74 16.13 17.73
N LEU A 211 9.98 16.27 16.63
CA LEU A 211 9.10 15.20 16.13
C LEU A 211 9.90 13.95 15.77
N HIS A 212 11.06 14.12 15.13
CA HIS A 212 11.94 13.01 14.80
C HIS A 212 12.41 12.25 16.05
N ALA A 213 12.82 12.96 17.09
CA ALA A 213 13.26 12.36 18.35
C ALA A 213 12.13 11.57 19.02
N ILE A 214 10.92 12.12 19.08
CA ILE A 214 9.75 11.44 19.65
C ILE A 214 9.42 10.16 18.87
N ILE A 215 9.31 10.26 17.54
CA ILE A 215 8.99 9.11 16.69
C ILE A 215 10.05 8.02 16.86
N ARG A 216 11.34 8.39 16.76
CA ARG A 216 12.44 7.45 16.90
C ARG A 216 12.44 6.76 18.26
N ASN A 217 12.31 7.51 19.35
CA ASN A 217 12.26 6.96 20.70
C ASN A 217 11.12 5.95 20.90
N THR A 218 9.97 6.18 20.26
CA THR A 218 8.86 5.21 20.28
C THR A 218 9.25 3.87 19.65
N TYR A 219 9.94 3.89 18.50
CA TYR A 219 10.35 2.65 17.83
C TYR A 219 11.59 2.00 18.47
N ASP A 220 12.53 2.78 19.01
CA ASP A 220 13.73 2.26 19.67
C ASP A 220 13.40 1.42 20.91
N LYS A 221 12.28 1.72 21.59
CA LYS A 221 11.77 0.97 22.74
C LYS A 221 11.06 -0.35 22.39
N LEU A 222 10.75 -0.59 21.12
CA LEU A 222 10.09 -1.82 20.73
C LEU A 222 11.04 -3.01 20.87
N PRO A 223 10.56 -4.16 21.40
CA PRO A 223 11.33 -5.39 21.36
C PRO A 223 11.70 -5.74 19.91
N LEU A 224 12.75 -6.54 19.78
CA LEU A 224 13.17 -7.07 18.48
C LEU A 224 12.48 -8.42 18.29
N PRO A 225 11.74 -8.61 17.18
CA PRO A 225 11.22 -9.93 16.84
C PRO A 225 12.34 -10.96 16.70
N THR A 226 12.09 -12.16 17.20
CA THR A 226 12.96 -13.30 16.98
C THR A 226 13.26 -13.49 15.48
N GLY A 227 14.54 -13.65 15.15
CA GLY A 227 14.96 -13.94 13.77
C GLY A 227 14.89 -12.78 12.78
N ILE A 228 14.58 -11.54 13.22
CA ILE A 228 14.31 -10.43 12.30
C ILE A 228 15.52 -9.98 11.49
N TYR A 229 16.74 -10.07 12.04
CA TYR A 229 17.96 -9.66 11.33
C TYR A 229 18.45 -10.70 10.29
N GLN A 230 17.95 -11.93 10.40
CA GLN A 230 18.17 -12.99 9.43
C GLN A 230 17.25 -12.84 8.20
N LEU A 231 16.13 -12.13 8.34
CA LEU A 231 15.29 -11.76 7.21
C LEU A 231 15.94 -10.59 6.45
N LYS A 232 16.60 -10.88 5.32
CA LYS A 232 17.28 -9.86 4.52
C LYS A 232 16.30 -9.10 3.63
N ASN A 233 16.70 -7.88 3.27
CA ASN A 233 16.05 -7.18 2.17
C ASN A 233 16.24 -7.97 0.87
N TYR A 234 15.26 -7.86 -0.01
CA TYR A 234 15.26 -8.47 -1.33
C TYR A 234 14.67 -7.48 -2.32
N LYS A 235 15.21 -7.43 -3.54
CA LYS A 235 14.64 -6.62 -4.62
C LYS A 235 14.98 -7.22 -5.98
N ARG A 236 13.99 -7.29 -6.89
CA ARG A 236 14.20 -7.59 -8.30
C ARG A 236 13.40 -6.64 -9.18
N ALA A 237 13.85 -6.49 -10.43
CA ALA A 237 13.06 -5.83 -11.47
C ALA A 237 11.86 -6.70 -11.87
N ILE A 238 10.75 -6.06 -12.22
CA ILE A 238 9.54 -6.64 -12.80
C ILE A 238 9.07 -5.80 -13.98
#